data_AF-A0A7C0ZWU4-F1
#
_entry.id   AF-A0A7C0ZWU4-F1
#
_cell.length_a   1.000
_cell.length_b   1.000
_cell.length_c   1.000
_cell.angle_alpha   90.00
_cell.angle_beta   90.00
_cell.angle_gamma   90.00
#
_symmetry.space_group_name_H-M   'P 1'
#
loop_
_entity.id
_entity.type
_entity.pdbx_description
1 polymer ?
#
loop_
_entity_poly.entity_id
_entity_poly.type
_entity_poly.pdbx_seq_one_letter_code
_entity_poly.pdbx_strand_id
1 'polypeptide(L)'
;MNANLLDDDVFGVVHIDGRRERLSLPGLLAAMGQGTVEGLPGIQRHQIDAFHVFLVYLAATVLDRQGRVDPTQSEAFWRDGLLQLAGSAADAAWTLVVEDPKSPAF
;
A
#
# COMPACT_ATOMS: atom_id res chain seq x y z
N MET A 1 -15.75 -7.60 8.54
CA MET A 1 -14.36 -7.12 8.62
C MET A 1 -14.14 -6.37 7.33
N ASN A 2 -14.23 -5.04 7.36
CA ASN A 2 -13.87 -4.22 6.20
C ASN A 2 -12.35 -4.23 6.14
N ALA A 3 -11.76 -4.72 5.05
CA ALA A 3 -10.31 -4.72 4.89
C ALA A 3 -9.90 -3.36 4.30
N ASN A 4 -9.47 -2.44 5.15
CA ASN A 4 -8.97 -1.12 4.77
C ASN A 4 -7.46 -1.19 4.54
N LEU A 5 -7.03 -0.87 3.33
CA LEU A 5 -5.62 -0.94 2.92
C LEU A 5 -4.72 0.05 3.67
N LEU A 6 -5.25 1.15 4.21
CA LEU A 6 -4.45 2.15 4.94
C LEU A 6 -4.16 1.75 6.39
N ASP A 7 -5.07 1.02 7.02
CA ASP A 7 -5.06 0.82 8.47
C ASP A 7 -4.97 -0.65 8.88
N ASP A 8 -5.44 -1.59 8.04
CA ASP A 8 -5.39 -3.02 8.33
C ASP A 8 -4.15 -3.69 7.72
N ASP A 9 -3.52 -4.57 8.49
CA ASP A 9 -2.38 -5.37 8.05
C ASP A 9 -2.80 -6.49 7.09
N VAL A 10 -3.02 -6.13 5.82
CA VAL A 10 -3.50 -7.04 4.76
C VAL A 10 -2.38 -7.79 4.04
N PHE A 11 -1.19 -7.20 3.89
CA PHE A 11 -0.12 -7.75 3.06
C PHE A 11 0.85 -8.59 3.88
N GLY A 12 0.97 -9.88 3.58
CA GLY A 12 2.05 -10.71 4.13
C GLY A 12 3.38 -10.36 3.46
N VAL A 13 4.42 -10.14 4.28
CA VAL A 13 5.76 -9.73 3.85
C VAL A 13 6.81 -10.67 4.43
N VAL A 14 7.81 -11.01 3.61
CA VAL A 14 9.07 -11.63 4.04
C VAL A 14 10.18 -10.60 3.88
N HIS A 15 10.94 -10.39 4.94
CA HIS A 15 12.10 -9.50 4.96
C HIS A 15 13.38 -10.25 4.59
N ILE A 16 14.40 -9.51 4.15
CA ILE A 16 15.72 -10.05 3.77
C ILE A 16 16.38 -10.84 4.93
N ASP A 17 16.09 -10.49 6.18
CA ASP A 17 16.56 -11.20 7.37
C ASP A 17 15.74 -12.47 7.71
N GLY A 18 14.77 -12.82 6.88
CA GLY A 18 13.86 -13.95 7.05
C GLY A 18 12.66 -13.68 7.97
N ARG A 19 12.56 -12.50 8.58
CA ARG A 19 11.41 -12.11 9.41
C ARG A 19 10.14 -12.04 8.57
N ARG A 20 9.02 -12.42 9.17
CA ARG A 20 7.70 -12.38 8.54
C ARG A 20 6.76 -11.52 9.35
N GLU A 21 6.02 -10.68 8.66
CA GLU A 21 4.96 -9.89 9.28
C GLU A 21 3.85 -9.62 8.28
N ARG A 22 2.78 -8.98 8.77
CA ARG A 22 1.74 -8.40 7.93
C ARG A 22 1.83 -6.90 8.05
N LEU A 23 1.62 -6.19 6.95
CA LEU A 23 1.65 -4.73 6.89
C LEU A 23 0.42 -4.19 6.17
N SER A 24 0.03 -2.98 6.54
CA SER A 24 -0.82 -2.08 5.76
C SER A 24 -0.14 -1.68 4.43
N LEU A 25 -0.89 -1.07 3.50
CA LEU A 25 -0.32 -0.51 2.28
C LEU A 25 0.73 0.58 2.57
N PRO A 26 0.49 1.56 3.46
CA PRO A 26 1.52 2.52 3.90
C PRO A 26 2.77 1.83 4.47
N GLY A 27 2.59 0.82 5.33
CA GLY A 27 3.69 0.08 5.94
C GLY A 27 4.51 -0.68 4.90
N LEU A 28 3.85 -1.31 3.93
CA LEU A 28 4.52 -1.97 2.81
C LEU A 28 5.36 -0.99 1.97
N LEU A 29 4.83 0.19 1.63
CA LEU A 29 5.57 1.20 0.88
C LEU A 29 6.80 1.72 1.66
N ALA A 30 6.67 1.90 2.99
CA ALA A 30 7.79 2.26 3.84
C ALA A 30 8.89 1.18 3.84
N ALA A 31 8.52 -0.09 4.02
CA ALA A 31 9.46 -1.20 4.02
C ALA A 31 10.15 -1.39 2.65
N MET A 32 9.40 -1.22 1.55
CA MET A 32 9.97 -1.26 0.19
C MET A 32 10.94 -0.11 -0.06
N GLY A 33 10.61 1.10 0.40
CA GLY A 33 11.50 2.26 0.32
C GLY A 33 12.81 2.06 1.09
N GLN A 34 12.76 1.35 2.23
CA GLN A 34 13.94 0.96 3.01
C GLN A 34 14.72 -0.22 2.40
N GLY A 35 14.19 -0.87 1.37
CA GLY A 35 14.81 -2.03 0.74
C GLY A 35 14.88 -3.26 1.64
N THR A 36 13.97 -3.41 2.61
CA THR A 36 13.97 -4.54 3.56
C THR A 36 13.11 -5.72 3.12
N VAL A 37 12.22 -5.50 2.14
CA VAL A 37 11.29 -6.50 1.61
C VAL A 37 12.00 -7.45 0.64
N GLU A 38 12.03 -8.74 0.97
CA GLU A 38 12.48 -9.81 0.08
C GLU A 38 11.34 -10.32 -0.82
N GLY A 39 10.13 -10.42 -0.28
CA GLY A 39 9.01 -10.95 -1.05
C GLY A 39 7.64 -10.86 -0.39
N LEU A 40 6.62 -11.11 -1.20
CA LEU A 40 5.20 -11.05 -0.84
C LEU A 40 4.55 -12.44 -1.04
N PRO A 41 4.56 -13.33 -0.02
CA PRO A 41 4.13 -14.72 -0.17
C PRO A 41 2.66 -14.92 -0.59
N GLY A 42 1.81 -13.91 -0.41
CA GLY A 42 0.40 -13.94 -0.84
C GLY A 42 0.19 -13.63 -2.32
N ILE A 43 1.21 -13.13 -3.03
CA ILE A 43 1.12 -12.74 -4.44
C ILE A 43 1.52 -13.91 -5.33
N GLN A 44 0.62 -14.33 -6.22
CA GLN A 44 0.89 -15.42 -7.15
C GLN A 44 1.79 -14.94 -8.29
N ARG A 45 2.54 -15.87 -8.92
CA ARG A 45 3.50 -15.56 -9.99
C ARG A 45 2.93 -14.68 -11.10
N HIS A 46 1.70 -14.94 -11.53
CA HIS A 46 1.05 -14.17 -12.61
C HIS A 46 0.55 -12.78 -12.17
N GLN A 47 0.56 -12.48 -10.88
CA GLN A 47 0.16 -11.20 -10.30
C GLN A 47 1.35 -10.28 -10.03
N ILE A 48 2.58 -10.81 -9.98
CA ILE A 48 3.78 -10.09 -9.53
C ILE A 48 3.96 -8.77 -10.29
N ASP A 49 3.96 -8.82 -11.62
CA ASP A 49 4.24 -7.64 -12.45
C ASP A 49 3.14 -6.57 -12.29
N ALA A 50 1.87 -6.99 -12.36
CA ALA A 50 0.74 -6.08 -12.21
C ALA A 50 0.72 -5.42 -10.81
N PHE A 51 0.99 -6.21 -9.76
CA PHE A 51 1.01 -5.71 -8.40
C PHE A 51 2.20 -4.77 -8.15
N HIS A 52 3.38 -5.10 -8.69
CA HIS A 52 4.54 -4.23 -8.59
C HIS A 52 4.30 -2.89 -9.30
N VAL A 53 3.77 -2.91 -10.54
CA VAL A 53 3.42 -1.69 -11.27
C VAL A 53 2.42 -0.85 -10.48
N PHE A 54 1.38 -1.47 -9.91
CA PHE A 54 0.41 -0.79 -9.06
C PHE A 54 1.07 -0.05 -7.89
N LEU A 55 1.94 -0.72 -7.13
CA LEU A 55 2.64 -0.10 -5.99
C LEU A 55 3.56 1.05 -6.43
N VAL A 56 4.31 0.86 -7.52
CA VAL A 56 5.19 1.90 -8.07
C VAL A 56 4.41 3.12 -8.52
N TYR A 57 3.26 2.94 -9.19
CA TYR A 57 2.42 4.06 -9.62
C TYR A 57 1.87 4.84 -8.43
N LEU A 58 1.41 4.17 -7.37
CA LEU A 58 0.98 4.84 -6.15
C LEU A 58 2.12 5.63 -5.52
N ALA A 59 3.27 4.98 -5.29
CA ALA A 59 4.42 5.60 -4.66
C ALA A 59 4.92 6.82 -5.46
N ALA A 60 5.08 6.68 -6.78
CA ALA A 60 5.52 7.76 -7.66
C ALA A 60 4.54 8.94 -7.64
N THR A 61 3.23 8.68 -7.67
CA THR A 61 2.21 9.72 -7.64
C THR A 61 2.19 10.47 -6.31
N VAL A 62 2.37 9.78 -5.18
CA VAL A 62 2.51 10.41 -3.86
C VAL A 62 3.78 11.26 -3.81
N LEU A 63 4.93 10.71 -4.22
CA LEU A 63 6.21 11.42 -4.21
C LEU A 63 6.16 12.70 -5.05
N ASP A 64 5.65 12.61 -6.28
CA ASP A 64 5.51 13.76 -7.18
C ASP A 64 4.65 14.87 -6.57
N ARG A 65 3.47 14.52 -6.04
CA ARG A 65 2.57 15.49 -5.39
C ARG A 65 3.16 16.15 -4.14
N GLN A 66 4.04 15.46 -3.44
CA GLN A 66 4.73 15.98 -2.25
C GLN A 66 6.07 16.66 -2.58
N GLY A 67 6.44 16.76 -3.87
CA GLY A 67 7.73 17.31 -4.30
C GLY A 67 8.91 16.53 -3.71
N ARG A 68 8.79 15.19 -3.65
CA ARG A 68 9.82 14.27 -3.18
C ARG A 68 10.29 13.38 -4.33
N VAL A 69 11.52 12.90 -4.22
CA VAL A 69 12.11 11.94 -5.17
C VAL A 69 12.67 10.70 -4.46
N ASP A 70 12.89 10.79 -3.15
CA ASP A 70 13.41 9.71 -2.33
C ASP A 70 12.25 8.84 -1.80
N PRO A 71 12.17 7.55 -2.17
CA PRO A 71 11.15 6.64 -1.67
C PRO A 71 11.37 6.21 -0.21
N THR A 72 12.50 6.57 0.42
CA THR A 72 12.78 6.27 1.82
C THR A 72 11.98 7.19 2.74
N GLN A 73 10.68 6.91 2.89
CA GLN A 73 9.74 7.71 3.67
C GLN A 73 9.09 6.92 4.80
N SER A 74 8.57 7.62 5.80
CA SER A 74 7.86 6.99 6.92
C SER A 74 6.50 6.44 6.50
N GLU A 75 5.98 5.48 7.26
CA GLU A 75 4.63 4.97 7.07
C GLU A 75 3.57 6.07 7.13
N ALA A 76 3.72 7.03 8.06
CA ALA A 76 2.83 8.19 8.17
C ALA A 76 2.83 9.06 6.89
N PHE A 77 4.00 9.28 6.28
CA PHE A 77 4.09 10.01 5.01
C PHE A 77 3.29 9.29 3.90
N TRP A 78 3.44 7.97 3.80
CA TRP A 78 2.70 7.20 2.80
C TRP A 78 1.20 7.22 3.07
N ARG A 79 0.78 7.05 4.33
CA ARG A 79 -0.64 7.10 4.72
C ARG A 79 -1.28 8.43 4.33
N ASP A 80 -0.64 9.54 4.69
CA ASP A 80 -1.15 10.88 4.39
C ASP A 80 -1.18 11.15 2.87
N GLY A 81 -0.14 10.72 2.15
CA GLY A 81 -0.08 10.83 0.71
C GLY A 81 -1.18 10.05 -0.01
N LEU A 82 -1.38 8.78 0.36
CA LEU A 82 -2.43 7.92 -0.18
C LEU A 82 -3.82 8.46 0.14
N LEU A 83 -4.03 8.96 1.35
CA LEU A 83 -5.28 9.62 1.74
C LEU A 83 -5.59 10.83 0.85
N GLN A 84 -4.58 11.66 0.57
CA GLN A 84 -4.72 12.83 -0.31
C GLN A 84 -5.01 12.46 -1.76
N LEU A 85 -4.52 11.32 -2.27
CA LEU A 85 -4.85 10.85 -3.61
C LEU A 85 -6.34 10.56 -3.79
N ALA A 86 -7.00 10.08 -2.74
CA ALA A 86 -8.42 9.72 -2.77
C ALA A 86 -9.36 10.92 -2.60
N GLY A 87 -8.86 12.08 -2.16
CA GLY A 87 -9.66 13.30 -1.98
C GLY A 87 -10.90 13.06 -1.11
N SER A 88 -12.08 13.45 -1.59
CA SER A 88 -13.34 13.27 -0.87
C SER A 88 -13.80 11.81 -0.73
N ALA A 89 -13.17 10.87 -1.42
CA ALA A 89 -13.46 9.44 -1.35
C ALA A 89 -12.53 8.67 -0.39
N ALA A 90 -11.76 9.39 0.43
CA ALA A 90 -10.73 8.87 1.34
C ALA A 90 -11.00 7.48 1.96
N ASP A 91 -12.09 7.28 2.70
CA ASP A 91 -12.34 5.99 3.36
C ASP A 91 -12.76 4.87 2.40
N ALA A 92 -13.60 5.20 1.42
CA ALA A 92 -14.14 4.20 0.48
C ALA A 92 -13.11 3.74 -0.54
N ALA A 93 -12.23 4.65 -0.98
CA ALA A 93 -11.23 4.39 -2.00
C ALA A 93 -10.14 3.42 -1.56
N TRP A 94 -10.03 3.10 -0.27
CA TRP A 94 -9.03 2.16 0.27
C TRP A 94 -9.66 0.96 0.96
N THR A 95 -10.99 0.84 0.93
CA THR A 95 -11.71 -0.28 1.54
C THR A 95 -12.02 -1.35 0.49
N LEU A 96 -11.45 -2.55 0.66
CA LEU A 96 -11.62 -3.67 -0.30
C LEU A 96 -13.03 -4.26 -0.30
N VAL A 97 -13.72 -4.20 0.85
CA VAL A 97 -15.05 -4.78 1.04
C VAL A 97 -15.91 -3.77 1.78
N VAL A 98 -17.00 -3.35 1.13
CA VAL A 98 -18.01 -2.46 1.72
C VAL A 98 -19.32 -3.22 1.91
N GLU A 99 -20.06 -2.89 2.97
CA GLU A 99 -21.31 -3.59 3.30
C GLU A 99 -22.44 -3.28 2.32
N ASP A 100 -22.51 -2.04 1.82
CA ASP A 100 -23.49 -1.61 0.82
C ASP A 100 -22.92 -1.77 -0.60
N PRO A 101 -23.46 -2.69 -1.43
CA PRO A 101 -22.98 -2.90 -2.80
C PRO A 101 -23.19 -1.68 -3.72
N LYS A 102 -23.98 -0.68 -3.31
CA LYS A 102 -24.16 0.58 -4.05
C LYS A 102 -23.09 1.61 -3.73
N SER A 103 -22.31 1.39 -2.67
CA SER A 103 -21.20 2.25 -2.30
C SER A 103 -19.94 1.87 -3.09
N PRO A 104 -19.08 2.85 -3.43
CA PRO A 104 -17.80 2.55 -4.07
C PRO A 104 -16.91 1.73 -3.14
N ALA A 105 -16.14 0.81 -3.72
CA ALA A 105 -15.07 0.06 -3.08
C ALA A 105 -13.81 0.16 -3.96
N PHE A 106 -12.66 -0.23 -3.41
CA PHE A 106 -11.39 -0.32 -4.14
C PHE A 106 -11.48 -1.23 -5.38
#